data_AF-A0A538B3H4-F1
#
_entry.id   AF-A0A538B3H4-F1
#
_cell.length_a   1.000
_cell.length_b   1.000
_cell.length_c   1.000
_cell.angle_alpha   90.00
_cell.angle_beta   90.00
_cell.angle_gamma   90.00
#
_symmetry.space_group_name_H-M   'P 1'
#
loop_
_entity.id
_entity.type
_entity.pdbx_description
1 polymer ?
#
loop_
_entity_poly.entity_id
_entity_poly.type
_entity_poly.pdbx_seq_one_letter_code
_entity_poly.pdbx_strand_id
1 'polypeptide(L)'
;MATDASLIGGSSDLGKGLFGYRKGDVQQMLSDRDLMLRQAESRIRGSEVRISELERTLTESNDRNARLEEQLERLRGHAQSLSTRNAEVEALAARVQAEVKTIAAWRHRIVGAVGAVAPAVTQLRTLLDQVPARVEQALSPLAVEIPNTIMAMDAFAKVARGSEI
;
A
#
# COMPACT_ATOMS: atom_id res chain seq x y z
N MET A 1 58.32 0.41 -14.91
CA MET A 1 58.57 0.05 -16.32
C MET A 1 58.89 1.33 -17.05
N ALA A 2 60.13 1.48 -17.49
CA ALA A 2 60.64 2.70 -18.11
C ALA A 2 60.20 2.76 -19.58
N THR A 3 59.43 3.78 -19.95
CA THR A 3 59.19 4.15 -21.33
C THR A 3 60.33 5.03 -21.79
N ASP A 4 61.31 4.39 -22.42
CA ASP A 4 62.44 5.02 -23.09
C ASP A 4 61.93 5.78 -24.32
N ALA A 5 61.66 7.08 -24.14
CA ALA A 5 61.30 7.99 -25.22
C ALA A 5 62.55 8.38 -26.01
N SER A 6 63.17 7.40 -26.66
CA SER A 6 64.31 7.61 -27.56
C SER A 6 63.82 7.70 -29.01
N LEU A 7 63.07 8.75 -29.33
CA LEU A 7 62.71 9.07 -30.70
C LEU A 7 62.53 10.58 -30.79
N ILE A 8 63.60 11.29 -31.14
CA ILE A 8 63.64 12.50 -31.98
C ILE A 8 65.07 13.04 -31.88
N GLY A 9 65.79 13.03 -33.00
CA GLY A 9 66.99 13.85 -33.19
C GLY A 9 68.33 13.17 -32.90
N GLY A 10 68.57 11.98 -33.45
CA GLY A 10 69.97 11.62 -33.76
C GLY A 10 70.45 12.56 -34.87
N SER A 11 71.34 13.50 -34.56
CA SER A 11 71.95 14.38 -35.55
C SER A 11 72.68 13.52 -36.58
N SER A 12 72.09 13.31 -37.77
CA SER A 12 72.84 12.82 -38.92
C SER A 12 73.81 13.94 -39.29
N ASP A 13 75.03 13.85 -38.79
CA ASP A 13 76.06 14.84 -39.05
C ASP A 13 76.37 14.77 -40.55
N LEU A 14 75.73 15.65 -41.32
CA LEU A 14 75.77 15.65 -42.77
C LEU A 14 77.23 15.81 -43.21
N GLY A 15 77.76 14.83 -43.93
CA GLY A 15 79.13 14.86 -44.39
C GLY A 15 79.36 16.11 -45.25
N LYS A 16 80.21 17.03 -44.75
CA LYS A 16 80.62 18.21 -45.50
C LYS A 16 81.67 17.79 -46.54
N GLY A 17 81.45 18.14 -47.80
CA GLY A 17 82.40 18.07 -48.90
C GLY A 17 83.13 19.40 -49.12
N LEU A 18 83.99 19.46 -50.15
CA LEU A 18 84.78 20.65 -50.50
C LEU A 18 83.92 21.89 -50.79
N PHE A 19 82.64 21.69 -51.16
CA PHE A 19 81.64 22.75 -51.39
C PHE A 19 80.26 22.35 -50.83
N GLY A 20 80.08 22.37 -49.50
CA GLY A 20 78.77 22.13 -48.86
C GLY A 20 78.50 20.67 -48.51
N TYR A 21 77.24 20.21 -48.57
CA TYR A 21 76.88 18.83 -48.20
C TYR A 21 77.12 17.83 -49.34
N ARG A 22 77.50 16.60 -48.99
CA ARG A 22 77.64 15.51 -49.97
C ARG A 22 76.28 15.14 -50.54
N LYS A 23 76.21 15.02 -51.87
CA LYS A 23 74.99 14.65 -52.61
C LYS A 23 74.35 13.35 -52.07
N GLY A 24 75.17 12.34 -51.76
CA GLY A 24 74.69 11.06 -51.21
C GLY A 24 73.97 11.20 -49.87
N ASP A 25 74.53 11.98 -48.94
CA ASP A 25 73.97 12.17 -47.59
C ASP A 25 72.63 12.93 -47.65
N VAL A 26 72.54 13.94 -48.53
CA VAL A 26 71.27 14.66 -48.78
C VAL A 26 70.22 13.73 -49.37
N GLN A 27 70.61 12.88 -50.31
CA GLN A 27 69.69 11.96 -50.99
C GLN A 27 69.20 10.83 -50.06
N GLN A 28 70.05 10.38 -49.14
CA GLN A 28 69.68 9.46 -48.06
C GLN A 28 68.68 10.12 -47.11
N MET A 29 68.95 11.34 -46.63
CA MET A 29 68.03 12.06 -45.75
C MET A 29 66.66 12.28 -46.38
N LEU A 30 66.61 12.63 -47.67
CA LEU A 30 65.34 12.79 -48.39
C LEU A 30 64.57 11.45 -48.45
N SER A 31 65.28 10.34 -48.69
CA SER A 31 64.68 9.00 -48.71
C SER A 31 64.14 8.58 -47.35
N ASP A 32 64.91 8.82 -46.29
CA ASP A 32 64.51 8.52 -44.90
C ASP A 32 63.30 9.38 -44.49
N ARG A 33 63.31 10.67 -44.85
CA ARG A 33 62.17 11.58 -44.63
C ARG A 33 60.92 11.09 -45.35
N ASP A 34 61.03 10.70 -46.62
CA ASP A 34 59.89 10.24 -47.41
C ASP A 34 59.34 8.91 -46.85
N LEU A 35 60.20 8.03 -46.31
CA LEU A 35 59.79 6.83 -45.59
C LEU A 35 59.03 7.18 -44.29
N MET A 36 59.57 8.09 -43.48
CA MET A 36 58.95 8.52 -42.23
C MET A 36 57.60 9.21 -42.47
N LEU A 37 57.47 10.02 -43.53
CA LEU A 37 56.22 10.66 -43.91
C LEU A 37 55.15 9.61 -44.25
N ARG A 38 55.48 8.60 -45.07
CA ARG A 38 54.54 7.50 -45.37
C ARG A 38 54.14 6.71 -44.14
N GLN A 39 55.09 6.46 -43.23
CA GLN A 39 54.79 5.76 -41.98
C GLN A 39 53.89 6.60 -41.07
N ALA A 40 54.13 7.91 -40.96
CA ALA A 40 53.30 8.84 -40.20
C ALA A 40 51.89 8.91 -40.80
N GLU A 41 51.75 9.05 -42.12
CA GLU A 41 50.47 9.02 -42.82
C GLU A 41 49.70 7.72 -42.58
N SER A 42 50.38 6.57 -42.63
CA SER A 42 49.75 5.28 -42.35
C SER A 42 49.25 5.18 -40.91
N ARG A 43 49.99 5.72 -39.93
CA ARG A 43 49.57 5.75 -38.53
C ARG A 43 48.39 6.69 -38.32
N ILE A 44 48.40 7.85 -38.96
CA ILE A 44 47.30 8.83 -38.90
C ILE A 44 46.03 8.19 -39.45
N ARG A 45 46.06 7.64 -40.67
CA ARG A 45 44.90 6.94 -41.25
C ARG A 45 44.38 5.80 -40.38
N GLY A 46 45.28 4.99 -39.81
CA GLY A 46 44.90 3.93 -38.88
C GLY A 46 44.23 4.45 -37.60
N SER A 47 44.62 5.64 -37.14
CA SER A 47 44.05 6.29 -35.96
C SER A 47 42.70 6.93 -36.29
N GLU A 48 42.56 7.57 -37.45
CA GLU A 48 41.30 8.13 -37.95
C GLU A 48 40.22 7.06 -38.08
N VAL A 49 40.54 5.88 -38.62
CA VAL A 49 39.59 4.76 -38.72
C VAL A 49 39.13 4.31 -37.32
N ARG A 50 40.06 4.17 -36.37
CA ARG A 50 39.73 3.78 -34.98
C ARG A 50 38.88 4.84 -34.28
N ILE A 51 39.19 6.12 -34.48
CA ILE A 51 38.39 7.22 -33.92
C ILE A 51 36.97 7.15 -34.45
N SER A 52 36.79 6.98 -35.77
CA SER A 52 35.46 6.85 -36.37
C SER A 52 34.68 5.63 -35.83
N GLU A 53 35.35 4.51 -35.59
CA GLU A 53 34.73 3.32 -35.01
C GLU A 53 34.32 3.53 -33.53
N LEU A 54 35.17 4.19 -32.75
CA LEU A 54 34.88 4.53 -31.36
C LEU A 54 33.73 5.53 -31.26
N GLU A 55 33.70 6.55 -32.12
CA GLU A 55 32.60 7.52 -32.20
C GLU A 55 31.28 6.81 -32.52
N ARG A 56 31.28 5.91 -33.52
CA ARG A 56 30.10 5.11 -33.85
C ARG A 56 29.61 4.29 -32.66
N THR A 57 30.52 3.61 -31.97
CA THR A 57 30.20 2.78 -30.81
C THR A 57 29.67 3.61 -29.64
N LEU A 58 30.25 4.81 -29.43
CA LEU A 58 29.80 5.73 -28.38
C LEU A 58 28.39 6.24 -28.67
N THR A 59 28.11 6.62 -29.91
CA THR A 59 26.75 7.03 -30.33
C THR A 59 25.75 5.89 -30.14
N GLU A 60 26.07 4.66 -30.56
CA GLU A 60 25.20 3.50 -30.36
C GLU A 60 24.94 3.20 -28.88
N SER A 61 25.96 3.32 -28.04
CA SER A 61 25.85 3.15 -26.60
C SER A 61 24.97 4.22 -25.95
N ASN A 62 25.15 5.48 -26.33
CA ASN A 62 24.34 6.59 -25.86
C ASN A 62 22.86 6.42 -26.27
N ASP A 63 22.60 6.02 -27.51
CA ASP A 63 21.25 5.73 -27.98
C ASP A 63 20.61 4.57 -27.22
N ARG A 64 21.40 3.56 -26.84
CA ARG A 64 20.91 2.45 -26.02
C ARG A 64 20.58 2.90 -24.60
N ASN A 65 21.44 3.72 -24.00
CA ASN A 65 21.22 4.27 -22.66
C ASN A 65 19.97 5.15 -22.62
N ALA A 66 19.77 6.02 -23.61
CA ALA A 66 18.57 6.86 -23.70
C ALA A 66 17.28 6.02 -23.75
N ARG A 67 17.27 4.91 -24.51
CA ARG A 67 16.13 3.98 -24.56
C ARG A 67 15.89 3.27 -23.22
N LEU A 68 16.95 2.87 -22.54
CA LEU A 68 16.85 2.22 -21.23
C LEU A 68 16.33 3.19 -20.16
N GLU A 69 16.78 4.44 -20.17
CA GLU A 69 16.28 5.49 -19.29
C GLU A 69 14.79 5.74 -19.51
N GLU A 70 14.35 5.81 -20.77
CA GLU A 70 12.93 5.96 -21.11
C GLU A 70 12.09 4.76 -20.62
N GLN A 71 12.62 3.54 -20.75
CA GLN A 71 11.97 2.33 -20.24
C GLN A 71 11.89 2.32 -18.71
N LEU A 72 12.96 2.72 -18.02
CA LEU A 72 12.98 2.84 -16.56
C LEU A 72 11.96 3.86 -16.07
N GLU A 73 11.84 4.99 -16.77
CA GLU A 73 10.87 6.02 -16.40
C GLU A 73 9.42 5.54 -16.59
N ARG A 74 9.15 4.84 -17.71
CA ARG A 74 7.86 4.18 -17.91
C ARG A 74 7.55 3.15 -16.82
N LEU A 75 8.53 2.33 -16.44
CA LEU A 75 8.37 1.32 -15.41
C LEU A 75 8.10 1.95 -14.03
N ARG A 76 8.81 3.04 -13.70
CA ARG A 76 8.56 3.82 -12.48
C ARG A 76 7.14 4.40 -12.45
N GLY A 77 6.68 4.97 -13.56
CA GLY A 77 5.31 5.46 -13.69
C GLY A 77 4.27 4.36 -13.46
N HIS A 78 4.48 3.17 -14.04
CA HIS A 78 3.61 2.02 -13.82
C HIS A 78 3.63 1.53 -12.36
N ALA A 79 4.81 1.45 -11.74
CA ALA A 79 4.94 1.04 -10.34
C ALA A 79 4.24 2.03 -9.39
N GLN A 80 4.37 3.34 -9.65
CA GLN A 80 3.70 4.37 -8.88
C GLN A 80 2.17 4.28 -9.04
N SER A 81 1.67 4.09 -10.26
CA SER A 81 0.23 3.91 -10.51
C SER A 81 -0.33 2.67 -9.81
N LEU A 82 0.39 1.54 -9.82
CA LEU A 82 0.00 0.32 -9.12
C LEU A 82 0.01 0.52 -7.60
N SER A 83 1.01 1.23 -7.06
CA SER A 83 1.06 1.56 -5.65
C SER A 83 -0.15 2.39 -5.20
N THR A 84 -0.52 3.42 -5.96
CA THR A 84 -1.72 4.22 -5.68
C THR A 84 -2.99 3.38 -5.71
N ARG A 85 -3.17 2.53 -6.73
CA ARG A 85 -4.33 1.63 -6.82
C ARG A 85 -4.38 0.64 -5.66
N ASN A 86 -3.23 0.11 -5.24
CA ASN A 86 -3.18 -0.83 -4.12
C ASN A 86 -3.58 -0.14 -2.80
N ALA A 87 -3.13 1.10 -2.58
CA ALA A 87 -3.55 1.89 -1.43
C ALA A 87 -5.07 2.17 -1.43
N GLU A 88 -5.67 2.43 -2.60
CA GLU A 88 -7.13 2.57 -2.74
C GLU A 88 -7.86 1.27 -2.39
N VAL A 89 -7.36 0.12 -2.85
CA VAL A 89 -7.93 -1.20 -2.53
C VAL A 89 -7.83 -1.49 -1.03
N GLU A 90 -6.69 -1.20 -0.41
CA GLU A 90 -6.51 -1.35 1.04
C GLU A 90 -7.49 -0.47 1.83
N ALA A 91 -7.70 0.77 1.41
CA ALA A 91 -8.68 1.66 2.03
C ALA A 91 -10.12 1.14 1.90
N LEU A 92 -10.49 0.63 0.71
CA LEU A 92 -11.79 0.01 0.48
C LEU A 92 -11.97 -1.25 1.32
N ALA A 93 -10.96 -2.11 1.40
CA ALA A 93 -10.98 -3.31 2.22
C ALA A 93 -11.17 -2.98 3.71
N ALA A 94 -10.47 -1.96 4.21
CA ALA A 94 -10.63 -1.48 5.58
C ALA A 94 -12.07 -0.98 5.85
N ARG A 95 -12.66 -0.25 4.90
CA ARG A 95 -14.04 0.22 5.00
C ARG A 95 -15.03 -0.95 5.04
N VAL A 96 -14.91 -1.90 4.12
CA VAL A 96 -15.77 -3.09 4.09
C VAL A 96 -15.66 -3.87 5.40
N GLN A 97 -14.45 -4.04 5.94
CA GLN A 97 -14.24 -4.71 7.22
C GLN A 97 -14.93 -3.99 8.39
N ALA A 98 -14.92 -2.64 8.39
CA ALA A 98 -15.62 -1.85 9.40
C ALA A 98 -17.16 -1.99 9.28
N GLU A 99 -17.69 -2.02 8.06
CA GLU A 99 -19.11 -2.26 7.80
C GLU A 99 -19.54 -3.66 8.25
N VAL A 100 -18.73 -4.69 7.95
CA VAL A 100 -18.96 -6.07 8.42
C VAL A 100 -19.01 -6.14 9.95
N LYS A 101 -18.09 -5.47 10.65
CA LYS A 101 -18.11 -5.41 12.12
C LYS A 101 -19.39 -4.77 12.65
N THR A 102 -19.86 -3.71 11.98
CA THR A 102 -21.09 -3.00 12.35
C THR A 102 -22.32 -3.90 12.17
N ILE A 103 -22.42 -4.60 11.04
CA ILE A 103 -23.49 -5.55 10.74
C ILE A 103 -23.47 -6.72 11.74
N ALA A 104 -22.28 -7.25 12.05
CA ALA A 104 -22.14 -8.33 13.02
C ALA A 104 -22.62 -7.90 14.42
N ALA A 105 -22.27 -6.69 14.86
CA ALA A 105 -22.72 -6.13 16.13
C ALA A 105 -24.25 -5.91 16.15
N TRP A 106 -24.82 -5.38 15.07
CA TRP A 106 -26.26 -5.22 14.92
C TRP A 106 -26.99 -6.57 14.95
N ARG A 107 -26.50 -7.56 14.22
CA ARG A 107 -27.05 -8.93 14.23
C ARG A 107 -27.02 -9.52 15.64
N HIS A 108 -25.90 -9.39 16.35
CA HIS A 108 -25.78 -9.86 17.72
C HIS A 108 -26.83 -9.22 18.64
N ARG A 109 -27.04 -7.90 18.51
CA ARG A 109 -28.06 -7.16 19.27
C ARG A 109 -29.48 -7.64 18.97
N ILE A 110 -29.81 -7.88 17.70
CA ILE A 110 -31.13 -8.40 17.32
C ILE A 110 -31.36 -9.80 17.88
N VAL A 111 -30.38 -10.70 17.71
CA VAL A 111 -30.50 -12.07 18.22
C VAL A 111 -30.67 -12.05 19.75
N GLY A 112 -29.94 -11.19 20.45
CA GLY A 112 -30.11 -11.00 21.89
C GLY A 112 -31.50 -10.45 22.28
N ALA A 113 -31.99 -9.45 21.56
CA ALA A 113 -33.32 -8.87 21.81
C ALA A 113 -34.44 -9.90 21.57
N VAL A 114 -34.40 -10.63 20.46
CA VAL A 114 -35.36 -11.72 20.16
C VAL A 114 -35.30 -12.81 21.23
N GLY A 115 -34.10 -13.18 21.68
CA GLY A 115 -33.91 -14.13 22.78
C GLY A 115 -34.51 -13.68 24.11
N ALA A 116 -34.54 -12.36 24.39
CA ALA A 116 -35.13 -11.78 25.59
C ALA A 116 -36.67 -11.64 25.54
N VAL A 117 -37.25 -11.57 24.34
CA VAL A 117 -38.71 -11.42 24.17
C VAL A 117 -39.46 -12.67 24.63
N ALA A 118 -38.99 -13.87 24.28
CA ALA A 118 -39.65 -15.13 24.63
C ALA A 118 -39.86 -15.34 26.15
N PRO A 119 -38.84 -15.17 27.02
CA PRO A 119 -39.04 -15.27 28.46
C PRO A 119 -39.92 -14.13 29.01
N ALA A 120 -39.83 -12.91 28.47
CA ALA A 120 -40.68 -11.80 28.88
C ALA A 120 -42.17 -12.06 28.60
N VAL A 121 -42.50 -12.61 27.43
CA VAL A 121 -43.88 -13.01 27.08
C VAL A 121 -44.37 -14.14 28.00
N THR A 122 -43.52 -15.12 28.28
CA THR A 122 -43.84 -16.21 29.22
C THR A 122 -44.11 -15.66 30.63
N GLN A 123 -43.29 -14.72 31.11
CA GLN A 123 -43.45 -14.09 32.41
C GLN A 123 -44.75 -13.27 32.50
N LEU A 124 -45.07 -12.49 31.45
CA LEU A 124 -46.32 -11.74 31.37
C LEU A 124 -47.53 -12.68 31.43
N ARG A 125 -47.49 -13.80 30.71
CA ARG A 125 -48.55 -14.80 30.74
C ARG A 125 -48.75 -15.38 32.15
N THR A 126 -47.67 -15.76 32.82
CA THR A 126 -47.72 -16.25 34.21
C THR A 126 -48.32 -15.21 35.16
N LEU A 127 -47.99 -13.91 34.98
CA LEU A 127 -48.58 -12.85 35.78
C LEU A 127 -50.08 -12.69 35.51
N LEU A 128 -50.51 -12.77 34.24
CA LEU A 128 -51.92 -12.70 33.86
C LEU A 128 -52.72 -13.89 34.41
N ASP A 129 -52.18 -15.10 34.37
CA ASP A 129 -52.81 -16.30 34.93
C ASP A 129 -53.00 -16.19 36.47
N GLN A 130 -52.17 -15.40 37.15
CA GLN A 130 -52.29 -15.14 38.59
C GLN A 130 -53.28 -14.03 38.95
N VAL A 131 -53.72 -13.19 38.00
CA VAL A 131 -54.64 -12.07 38.29
C VAL A 131 -55.96 -12.55 38.91
N PRO A 132 -56.66 -13.56 38.38
CA PRO A 132 -57.92 -14.02 38.94
C PRO A 132 -57.78 -14.48 40.39
N ALA A 133 -56.75 -15.30 40.68
CA ALA A 133 -56.49 -15.79 42.03
C ALA A 133 -56.18 -14.65 43.02
N ARG A 134 -55.45 -13.61 42.58
CA ARG A 134 -55.20 -12.42 43.41
C ARG A 134 -56.46 -11.60 43.66
N VAL A 135 -57.32 -11.46 42.65
CA VAL A 135 -58.61 -10.78 42.78
C VAL A 135 -59.52 -11.56 43.74
N GLU A 136 -59.60 -12.88 43.61
CA GLU A 136 -60.34 -13.74 44.54
C GLU A 136 -59.81 -13.63 45.97
N GLN A 137 -58.48 -13.66 46.17
CA GLN A 137 -57.87 -13.48 47.49
C GLN A 137 -58.16 -12.09 48.09
N ALA A 138 -58.12 -11.04 47.28
CA ALA A 138 -58.41 -9.67 47.73
C ALA A 138 -59.89 -9.46 48.08
N LEU A 139 -60.80 -10.14 47.38
CA LEU A 139 -62.24 -10.03 47.60
C LEU A 139 -62.79 -11.03 48.64
N SER A 140 -62.05 -12.10 48.94
CA SER A 140 -62.38 -13.08 49.98
C SER A 140 -62.73 -12.46 51.35
N PRO A 141 -61.95 -11.51 51.92
CA PRO A 141 -62.32 -10.88 53.19
C PRO A 141 -63.65 -10.12 53.10
N LEU A 142 -63.96 -9.49 51.96
CA LEU A 142 -65.24 -8.81 51.76
C LEU A 142 -66.41 -9.81 51.74
N ALA A 143 -66.22 -10.97 51.10
CA ALA A 143 -67.20 -12.05 51.09
C ALA A 143 -67.46 -12.64 52.48
N VAL A 144 -66.49 -12.56 53.40
CA VAL A 144 -66.63 -13.00 54.81
C VAL A 144 -67.23 -11.90 55.69
N GLU A 145 -66.87 -10.63 55.47
CA GLU A 145 -67.35 -9.53 56.31
C GLU A 145 -68.80 -9.10 55.99
N ILE A 146 -69.25 -9.22 54.74
CA ILE A 146 -70.64 -8.85 54.37
C ILE A 146 -71.68 -9.67 55.15
N PRO A 147 -71.61 -11.01 55.23
CA PRO A 147 -72.54 -11.79 56.05
C PRO A 147 -72.44 -11.46 57.54
N ASN A 148 -71.23 -11.23 58.07
CA ASN A 148 -71.03 -10.90 59.48
C ASN A 148 -71.63 -9.55 59.86
N THR A 149 -71.51 -8.54 58.99
CA THR A 149 -72.14 -7.23 59.20
C THR A 149 -73.67 -7.33 59.12
N ILE A 150 -74.21 -8.09 58.16
CA ILE A 150 -75.66 -8.36 58.07
C ILE A 150 -76.16 -9.07 59.34
N MET A 151 -75.46 -10.12 59.81
CA MET A 151 -75.82 -10.84 61.04
C MET A 151 -75.73 -9.95 62.28
N ALA A 152 -74.72 -9.09 62.37
CA ALA A 152 -74.60 -8.13 63.46
C ALA A 152 -75.76 -7.12 63.45
N MET A 153 -76.12 -6.58 62.27
CA MET A 153 -77.27 -5.69 62.11
C MET A 153 -78.59 -6.36 62.54
N ASP A 154 -78.78 -7.64 62.17
CA ASP A 154 -79.98 -8.39 62.52
C ASP A 154 -80.05 -8.72 64.02
N ALA A 155 -78.91 -8.99 64.65
CA ALA A 155 -78.79 -9.16 66.10
C ALA A 155 -79.10 -7.85 66.85
N PHE A 156 -78.57 -6.71 66.38
CA PHE A 156 -78.92 -5.39 66.90
C PHE A 156 -80.42 -5.10 66.75
N ALA A 157 -81.03 -5.43 65.61
CA ALA A 157 -82.46 -5.26 65.37
C ALA A 157 -83.33 -6.17 66.26
N LYS A 158 -82.83 -7.34 66.67
CA LYS A 158 -83.51 -8.21 67.65
C LYS A 158 -83.40 -7.69 69.08
N VAL A 159 -82.24 -7.18 69.49
CA VAL A 159 -82.04 -6.57 70.81
C VAL A 159 -82.90 -5.32 70.96
N ALA A 160 -82.96 -4.46 69.94
CA ALA A 160 -83.82 -3.27 69.93
C ALA A 160 -85.33 -3.61 70.01
N ARG A 161 -85.74 -4.79 69.52
CA ARG A 161 -87.12 -5.30 69.64
C ARG A 161 -87.38 -6.07 70.95
N GLY A 162 -86.33 -6.54 71.62
CA GLY A 162 -86.41 -7.27 72.89
C GLY A 162 -86.33 -6.40 74.14
N SER A 163 -86.01 -5.11 74.01
CA SER A 163 -86.01 -4.15 75.13
C SER A 163 -87.36 -3.48 75.39
N GLU A 164 -88.45 -4.01 74.82
CA GLU A 164 -89.84 -3.63 75.12
C GLU A 164 -90.57 -4.77 75.87
N ILE A 165 -90.12 -5.14 77.08
CA ILE A 165 -90.95 -5.75 78.14
C ILE A 165 -90.43 -5.27 79.51
#